data_AF-A0A2S8NPZ9-F1
#
_entry.id   AF-A0A2S8NPZ9-F1
#
_cell.length_a   1.000
_cell.length_b   1.000
_cell.length_c   1.000
_cell.angle_alpha   90.00
_cell.angle_beta   90.00
_cell.angle_gamma   90.00
#
_symmetry.space_group_name_H-M   'P 1'
#
loop_
_entity.id
_entity.type
_entity.pdbx_description
1 polymer ?
#
loop_
_entity_poly.entity_id
_entity_poly.type
_entity_poly.pdbx_seq_one_letter_code
_entity_poly.pdbx_strand_id
1 'polypeptide(L)'
;MTEKHKYKTIGKVINNEITKKRAAKILDLSIRRIEQLMKIYDTQNMTSFAHHSRGRRAYNKTKPEICENILNLYKTKYIDFNFIHFKEKLLENEKIKISYSVLYNLMSLNQIKSPRKQKLRKKDKSHPLRERHKYFGELLQADASEHLWLGINHPKIFLHGAIDDATNTVVGLYFDYQETLNGYYNVLYQILKNYGIPMTFYTDKRTIFTY
;
A
#
# COMPACT_ATOMS: atom_id res chain seq x y z
N MET A 1 16.46 -4.26 21.32
CA MET A 1 17.34 -5.00 22.26
C MET A 1 16.63 -5.18 23.59
N THR A 2 16.43 -6.42 24.04
CA THR A 2 15.60 -6.71 25.23
C THR A 2 16.42 -6.55 26.53
N GLU A 3 15.77 -6.06 27.59
CA GLU A 3 16.40 -5.83 28.90
C GLU A 3 16.95 -7.13 29.51
N LYS A 4 16.23 -8.25 29.30
CA LYS A 4 16.66 -9.61 29.66
C LYS A 4 18.00 -9.99 29.03
N HIS A 5 18.23 -9.58 27.78
CA HIS A 5 19.47 -9.88 27.08
C HIS A 5 20.66 -9.10 27.65
N LYS A 6 20.44 -7.83 28.04
CA LYS A 6 21.46 -7.02 28.74
C LYS A 6 21.80 -7.63 30.11
N TYR A 7 20.79 -7.96 30.91
CA TYR A 7 20.98 -8.55 32.24
C TYR A 7 21.79 -9.85 32.17
N LYS A 8 21.38 -10.79 31.31
CA LYS A 8 22.06 -12.08 31.15
C LYS A 8 23.51 -11.92 30.70
N THR A 9 23.77 -11.00 29.77
CA THR A 9 25.12 -10.81 29.23
C THR A 9 26.04 -10.12 30.24
N ILE A 10 25.53 -9.20 31.06
CA ILE A 10 26.30 -8.56 32.13
C ILE A 10 26.58 -9.54 33.27
N GLY A 11 25.63 -10.43 33.63
CA GLY A 11 25.89 -11.51 34.58
C GLY A 11 27.06 -12.42 34.16
N LYS A 12 27.16 -12.74 32.86
CA LYS A 12 28.32 -13.48 32.32
C LYS A 12 29.65 -12.73 32.42
N VAL A 13 29.62 -11.40 32.34
CA VAL A 13 30.84 -10.58 32.52
C VAL A 13 31.27 -10.58 33.99
N ILE A 14 30.33 -10.53 34.93
CA ILE A 14 30.59 -10.56 36.36
C ILE A 14 31.11 -11.93 36.81
N ASN A 15 30.57 -13.01 36.23
CA ASN A 15 31.06 -14.39 36.44
C ASN A 15 32.40 -14.68 35.74
N ASN A 16 33.04 -13.68 35.13
CA ASN A 16 34.29 -13.82 34.35
C ASN A 16 34.22 -14.79 33.16
N GLU A 17 33.02 -15.17 32.68
CA GLU A 17 32.86 -16.02 31.49
C GLU A 17 33.16 -15.26 30.18
N ILE A 18 32.96 -13.94 30.17
CA ILE A 18 33.09 -13.09 28.98
C ILE A 18 33.82 -11.79 29.35
N THR A 19 34.74 -11.34 28.50
CA THR A 19 35.45 -10.07 28.69
C THR A 19 34.54 -8.85 28.41
N LYS A 20 34.80 -7.72 29.08
CA LYS A 20 34.09 -6.44 28.86
C LYS A 20 34.04 -6.04 27.38
N LYS A 21 35.14 -6.21 26.64
CA LYS A 21 35.24 -5.91 25.20
C LYS A 21 34.31 -6.81 24.37
N ARG A 22 34.21 -8.09 24.72
CA ARG A 22 33.34 -9.04 24.02
C ARG A 22 31.86 -8.77 24.32
N ALA A 23 31.53 -8.42 25.56
CA ALA A 23 30.17 -8.00 25.92
C ALA A 23 29.75 -6.68 25.22
N ALA A 24 30.65 -5.70 25.11
CA ALA A 24 30.43 -4.48 24.35
C ALA A 24 30.06 -4.76 22.89
N LYS A 25 30.76 -5.71 22.25
CA LYS A 25 30.47 -6.14 20.87
C LYS A 25 29.14 -6.91 20.74
N ILE A 26 28.82 -7.79 21.69
CA ILE A 26 27.55 -8.54 21.70
C ILE A 26 26.35 -7.61 21.87
N LEU A 27 26.51 -6.61 22.74
CA LEU A 27 25.43 -5.71 23.12
C LEU A 27 25.33 -4.46 22.24
N ASP A 28 26.28 -4.26 21.34
CA ASP A 28 26.45 -3.04 20.54
C ASP A 28 26.45 -1.77 21.41
N LEU A 29 27.28 -1.80 22.46
CA LEU A 29 27.41 -0.73 23.45
C LEU A 29 28.87 -0.35 23.67
N SER A 30 29.11 0.89 24.11
CA SER A 30 30.44 1.31 24.55
C SER A 30 30.88 0.58 25.82
N ILE A 31 32.19 0.38 25.99
CA ILE A 31 32.78 -0.25 27.19
C ILE A 31 32.36 0.50 28.46
N ARG A 32 32.33 1.84 28.41
CA ARG A 32 31.84 2.69 29.51
C ARG A 32 30.40 2.35 29.92
N ARG A 33 29.53 2.06 28.95
CA ARG A 33 28.15 1.67 29.24
C ARG A 33 28.08 0.29 29.87
N ILE A 34 28.93 -0.65 29.47
CA ILE A 34 29.06 -1.97 30.11
C ILE A 34 29.45 -1.81 31.58
N GLU A 35 30.43 -0.96 31.90
CA GLU A 35 30.87 -0.73 33.28
C GLU A 35 29.79 -0.07 34.14
N GLN A 36 29.00 0.85 33.58
CA GLN A 36 27.83 1.40 34.26
C GLN A 36 26.77 0.32 34.53
N LEU A 37 26.53 -0.57 33.58
CA LEU A 37 25.58 -1.67 33.74
C LEU A 37 26.05 -2.71 34.78
N MET A 38 27.37 -2.94 34.90
CA MET A 38 27.94 -3.78 35.96
C MET A 38 27.66 -3.17 37.35
N LYS A 39 27.86 -1.85 37.53
CA LYS A 39 27.52 -1.18 38.80
C LYS A 39 26.03 -1.26 39.17
N ILE A 40 25.15 -1.24 38.17
CA ILE A 40 23.70 -1.39 38.36
C ILE A 40 23.34 -2.83 38.72
N TYR A 41 24.07 -3.82 38.19
CA TYR A 41 23.85 -5.24 38.47
C TYR A 41 24.04 -5.56 39.97
N ASP A 42 25.02 -4.93 40.61
CA ASP A 42 25.34 -5.17 42.03
C ASP A 42 24.27 -4.64 43.00
N THR A 43 23.40 -3.72 42.53
CA THR A 43 22.49 -2.97 43.41
C THR A 43 21.02 -3.32 43.20
N GLN A 44 20.63 -3.92 42.07
CA GLN A 44 19.21 -4.10 41.74
C GLN A 44 18.90 -5.28 40.79
N ASN A 45 17.64 -5.73 40.83
CA ASN A 45 17.08 -6.80 39.97
C ASN A 45 17.00 -6.41 38.47
N MET A 46 16.63 -7.37 37.61
CA MET A 46 16.51 -7.22 36.14
C MET A 46 15.74 -5.96 35.66
N THR A 47 14.83 -5.42 36.48
CA THR A 47 14.05 -4.19 36.24
C THR A 47 14.90 -2.94 36.10
N SER A 48 16.13 -2.95 36.59
CA SER A 48 17.02 -1.78 36.67
C SER A 48 17.81 -1.53 35.39
N PHE A 49 17.79 -2.51 34.50
CA PHE A 49 18.29 -2.39 33.14
C PHE A 49 17.30 -1.66 32.22
N ALA A 50 16.12 -1.33 32.73
CA ALA A 50 15.15 -0.50 32.03
C ALA A 50 15.68 0.93 31.86
N HIS A 51 15.30 1.56 30.75
CA HIS A 51 15.64 2.95 30.50
C HIS A 51 15.07 3.85 31.61
N HIS A 52 15.82 4.81 32.14
CA HIS A 52 15.36 5.65 33.26
C HIS A 52 14.15 6.54 32.90
N SER A 53 13.93 6.79 31.61
CA SER A 53 12.72 7.48 31.12
C SER A 53 11.52 6.54 30.94
N ARG A 54 11.66 5.23 31.17
CA ARG A 54 10.56 4.27 31.05
C ARG A 54 9.55 4.54 32.16
N GLY A 55 8.30 4.81 31.78
CA GLY A 55 7.22 5.16 32.71
C GLY A 55 7.08 6.65 32.99
N ARG A 56 8.04 7.50 32.60
CA ARG A 56 7.87 8.96 32.69
C ARG A 56 6.93 9.44 31.59
N ARG A 57 5.94 10.27 31.96
CA ARG A 57 5.09 10.95 30.98
C ARG A 57 5.95 11.97 30.22
N ALA A 58 5.88 11.96 28.90
CA ALA A 58 6.57 12.96 28.09
C ALA A 58 6.07 14.36 28.47
N TYR A 59 6.99 15.34 28.56
CA TYR A 59 6.67 16.72 28.91
C TYR A 59 5.60 17.33 27.98
N ASN A 60 5.66 16.98 26.68
CA ASN A 60 4.72 17.45 25.65
C ASN A 60 3.44 16.60 25.54
N LYS A 61 3.09 15.82 26.57
CA LYS A 61 1.87 14.99 26.51
C LYS A 61 0.65 15.90 26.65
N THR A 62 -0.24 15.86 25.66
CA THR A 62 -1.54 16.54 25.72
C THR A 62 -2.26 16.18 27.01
N LYS A 63 -2.83 17.19 27.68
CA LYS A 63 -3.57 16.99 28.94
C LYS A 63 -4.66 15.93 28.74
N PRO A 64 -4.86 15.01 29.71
CA PRO A 64 -5.83 13.93 29.58
C PRO A 64 -7.25 14.45 29.34
N GLU A 65 -7.61 15.56 29.97
CA GLU A 65 -8.91 16.24 29.81
C GLU A 65 -9.19 16.63 28.35
N ILE A 66 -8.18 17.17 27.65
CA ILE A 66 -8.32 17.57 26.25
C ILE A 66 -8.51 16.34 25.37
N CYS A 67 -7.80 15.25 25.65
CA CYS A 67 -7.93 13.99 24.92
C CYS A 67 -9.34 13.40 25.08
N GLU A 68 -9.89 13.42 26.29
CA GLU A 68 -11.23 12.93 26.57
C GLU A 68 -12.30 13.79 25.89
N ASN A 69 -12.14 15.12 25.94
CA ASN A 69 -13.02 16.04 25.23
C ASN A 69 -13.03 15.77 23.71
N ILE A 70 -11.85 15.59 23.09
CA ILE A 70 -11.74 15.27 21.65
C ILE A 70 -12.50 13.96 21.31
N LEU A 71 -12.40 12.94 22.16
CA LEU A 71 -13.10 11.66 21.94
C LEU A 71 -14.62 11.82 22.05
N ASN A 72 -15.09 12.61 23.02
CA ASN A 72 -16.51 12.90 23.18
C ASN A 72 -17.06 13.68 21.99
N LEU A 73 -16.36 14.72 21.55
CA LEU A 73 -16.74 15.50 20.37
C LEU A 73 -16.86 14.64 19.11
N TYR A 74 -15.96 13.69 18.92
CA TYR A 74 -16.03 12.76 17.78
C TYR A 74 -17.26 11.83 17.87
N LYS A 75 -17.61 11.37 19.07
CA LYS A 75 -18.75 10.46 19.28
C LYS A 75 -20.12 11.15 19.21
N THR A 76 -20.19 12.44 19.56
CA THR A 76 -21.47 13.16 19.66
C THR A 76 -21.71 14.08 18.46
N LYS A 77 -20.74 14.92 18.09
CA LYS A 77 -20.93 16.04 17.16
C LYS A 77 -20.32 15.79 15.78
N TYR A 78 -19.18 15.11 15.72
CA TYR A 78 -18.44 14.88 14.47
C TYR A 78 -18.43 13.40 14.07
N ILE A 79 -19.60 12.77 14.17
CA ILE A 79 -19.81 11.36 13.81
C ILE A 79 -19.45 11.18 12.34
N ASP A 80 -18.69 10.12 12.03
CA ASP A 80 -18.25 9.75 10.68
C ASP A 80 -17.34 10.76 9.94
N PHE A 81 -16.76 11.74 10.64
CA PHE A 81 -15.79 12.63 10.03
C PHE A 81 -14.46 11.89 9.73
N ASN A 82 -13.85 12.20 8.58
CA ASN A 82 -12.44 11.83 8.34
C ASN A 82 -11.55 12.56 9.37
N PHE A 83 -10.49 11.90 9.86
CA PHE A 83 -9.59 12.49 10.87
C PHE A 83 -8.92 13.79 10.42
N ILE A 84 -8.68 13.96 9.12
CA ILE A 84 -8.19 15.23 8.56
C ILE A 84 -9.23 16.33 8.77
N HIS A 85 -10.46 16.07 8.34
CA HIS A 85 -11.54 17.05 8.45
C HIS A 85 -11.94 17.32 9.91
N PHE A 86 -11.91 16.27 10.74
CA PHE A 86 -12.13 16.40 12.17
C PHE A 86 -11.07 17.31 12.82
N LYS A 87 -9.80 17.19 12.44
CA LYS A 87 -8.74 18.09 12.91
C LYS A 87 -9.02 19.55 12.54
N GLU A 88 -9.48 19.80 11.31
CA GLU A 88 -9.85 21.15 10.87
C GLU A 88 -11.00 21.72 11.72
N LYS A 89 -12.06 20.92 11.95
CA LYS A 89 -13.19 21.34 12.79
C LYS A 89 -12.84 21.52 14.27
N LEU A 90 -11.90 20.75 14.81
CA LEU A 90 -11.37 20.97 16.14
C LEU A 90 -10.69 22.34 16.26
N LEU A 91 -9.99 22.79 15.21
CA LEU A 91 -9.33 24.10 15.20
C LEU A 91 -10.34 25.24 15.00
N GLU A 92 -11.27 25.10 14.05
CA GLU A 92 -12.25 26.13 13.68
C GLU A 92 -13.29 26.35 14.78
N ASN A 93 -13.94 25.28 15.24
CA ASN A 93 -15.12 25.38 16.11
C ASN A 93 -14.76 25.29 17.59
N GLU A 94 -13.79 24.44 17.94
CA GLU A 94 -13.47 24.12 19.33
C GLU A 94 -12.19 24.81 19.82
N LYS A 95 -11.46 25.50 18.91
CA LYS A 95 -10.17 26.17 19.15
C LYS A 95 -9.08 25.25 19.73
N ILE A 96 -9.18 23.94 19.47
CA ILE A 96 -8.23 22.94 19.95
C ILE A 96 -7.16 22.70 18.87
N LYS A 97 -5.93 23.18 19.12
CA LYS A 97 -4.79 22.95 18.24
C LYS A 97 -4.07 21.64 18.59
N ILE A 98 -4.19 20.64 17.71
CA ILE A 98 -3.51 19.34 17.87
C ILE A 98 -2.81 18.92 16.57
N SER A 99 -1.69 18.22 16.69
CA SER A 99 -1.03 17.62 15.52
C SER A 99 -1.82 16.41 15.02
N TYR A 100 -1.74 16.14 13.72
CA TYR A 100 -2.43 14.99 13.12
C TYR A 100 -1.95 13.66 13.72
N SER A 101 -0.65 13.52 13.99
CA SER A 101 -0.08 12.30 14.58
C SER A 101 -0.63 12.01 15.98
N VAL A 102 -0.79 13.02 16.82
CA VAL A 102 -1.37 12.86 18.16
C VAL A 102 -2.84 12.49 18.05
N LEU A 103 -3.60 13.16 17.19
CA LEU A 103 -5.01 12.83 16.94
C LEU A 103 -5.18 11.39 16.43
N TYR A 104 -4.38 11.00 15.43
CA TYR A 104 -4.41 9.65 14.87
C TYR A 104 -4.08 8.58 15.91
N ASN A 105 -3.06 8.81 16.74
CA ASN A 105 -2.69 7.88 17.82
C ASN A 105 -3.77 7.81 18.90
N LEU A 106 -4.35 8.95 19.27
CA LEU A 106 -5.45 9.01 20.24
C LEU A 106 -6.65 8.20 19.75
N MET A 107 -7.08 8.40 18.51
CA MET A 107 -8.18 7.65 17.90
C MET A 107 -7.86 6.16 17.78
N SER A 108 -6.65 5.83 17.34
CA SER A 108 -6.22 4.43 17.15
C SER A 108 -6.15 3.66 18.47
N LEU A 109 -5.66 4.29 19.55
CA LEU A 109 -5.65 3.69 20.90
C LEU A 109 -7.06 3.40 21.42
N ASN A 110 -8.03 4.23 21.04
CA ASN A 110 -9.44 4.04 21.37
C ASN A 110 -10.21 3.17 20.37
N GLN A 111 -9.50 2.47 19.47
CA GLN A 111 -10.06 1.59 18.43
C GLN A 111 -11.01 2.30 17.44
N ILE A 112 -10.99 3.62 17.39
CA ILE A 112 -11.77 4.42 16.43
C ILE A 112 -11.00 4.41 15.11
N LYS A 113 -11.65 3.89 14.06
CA LYS A 113 -11.09 3.88 12.70
C LYS A 113 -11.72 5.01 11.91
N SER A 114 -10.90 5.70 11.11
CA SER A 114 -11.44 6.68 10.18
C SER A 114 -12.34 5.98 9.15
N PRO A 115 -13.55 6.50 8.85
CA PRO A 115 -14.48 5.89 7.91
C PRO A 115 -13.90 5.69 6.51
N ARG A 116 -13.00 6.60 6.08
CA ARG A 116 -12.23 6.48 4.84
C ARG A 116 -10.84 5.91 5.08
N LYS A 117 -10.71 4.86 5.88
CA LYS A 117 -9.48 4.07 5.89
C LYS A 117 -9.36 3.43 4.50
N GLN A 118 -8.58 4.05 3.61
CA GLN A 118 -8.14 3.39 2.39
C GLN A 118 -7.53 2.06 2.85
N LYS A 119 -8.21 0.95 2.54
CA LYS A 119 -7.55 -0.36 2.52
C LYS A 119 -6.33 -0.11 1.64
N LEU A 120 -5.13 -0.17 2.21
CA LEU A 120 -3.91 -0.32 1.43
C LEU A 120 -4.24 -1.45 0.48
N ARG A 121 -4.49 -1.12 -0.80
CA ARG A 121 -4.66 -2.14 -1.83
C ARG A 121 -3.40 -2.96 -1.69
N LYS A 122 -3.52 -4.23 -1.28
CA LYS A 122 -2.37 -5.13 -1.31
C LYS A 122 -1.80 -4.94 -2.70
N LYS A 123 -0.52 -4.61 -2.77
CA LYS A 123 0.23 -4.53 -4.02
C LYS A 123 0.44 -5.96 -4.58
N ASP A 124 -0.52 -6.85 -4.37
CA ASP A 124 -0.69 -8.03 -5.20
C ASP A 124 -0.92 -7.44 -6.58
N LYS A 125 -0.05 -7.77 -7.54
CA LYS A 125 -0.15 -7.30 -8.91
C LYS A 125 -1.54 -7.68 -9.42
N SER A 126 -2.49 -6.75 -9.35
CA SER A 126 -3.90 -6.96 -9.73
C SER A 126 -4.03 -7.42 -11.18
N HIS A 127 -2.97 -7.23 -11.97
CA HIS A 127 -2.83 -7.67 -13.34
C HIS A 127 -1.51 -8.45 -13.42
N PRO A 128 -1.51 -9.79 -13.35
CA PRO A 128 -0.33 -10.57 -13.66
C PRO A 128 0.10 -10.28 -15.10
N LEU A 129 1.39 -10.01 -15.32
CA LEU A 129 1.92 -9.88 -16.68
C LEU A 129 1.96 -11.27 -17.32
N ARG A 130 1.35 -11.40 -18.49
CA ARG A 130 1.54 -12.56 -19.37
C ARG A 130 2.82 -12.36 -20.19
N GLU A 131 3.58 -13.42 -20.41
CA GLU A 131 4.69 -13.38 -21.36
C GLU A 131 4.14 -13.22 -22.79
N ARG A 132 4.86 -12.45 -23.63
CA ARG A 132 4.51 -12.28 -25.04
C ARG A 132 4.83 -13.56 -25.82
N HIS A 133 4.06 -13.80 -26.89
CA HIS A 133 4.36 -14.83 -27.88
C HIS A 133 5.66 -14.53 -28.62
N LYS A 134 6.29 -15.58 -29.16
CA LYS A 134 7.63 -15.48 -29.77
C LYS A 134 7.55 -15.13 -31.25
N TYR A 135 6.52 -15.59 -31.93
CA TYR A 135 6.39 -15.43 -33.38
C TYR A 135 5.13 -14.66 -33.75
N PHE A 136 5.24 -13.92 -34.86
CA PHE A 136 4.12 -13.20 -35.45
C PHE A 136 3.01 -14.18 -35.87
N GLY A 137 1.76 -13.84 -35.57
CA GLY A 137 0.59 -14.63 -35.92
C GLY A 137 0.25 -15.75 -34.94
N GLU A 138 1.06 -15.97 -33.88
CA GLU A 138 0.74 -16.94 -32.83
C GLU A 138 -0.49 -16.52 -32.01
N LEU A 139 -0.61 -15.22 -31.72
CA LEU A 139 -1.73 -14.67 -30.99
C LEU A 139 -2.07 -13.27 -31.50
N LEU A 140 -3.29 -13.14 -32.02
CA LEU A 140 -3.88 -11.84 -32.34
C LEU A 140 -4.86 -11.43 -31.25
N GLN A 141 -4.61 -10.30 -30.61
CA GLN A 141 -5.52 -9.67 -29.66
C GLN A 141 -6.50 -8.80 -30.44
N ALA A 142 -7.78 -9.13 -30.37
CA ALA A 142 -8.82 -8.35 -31.03
C ALA A 142 -9.78 -7.75 -30.00
N ASP A 143 -10.08 -6.46 -30.19
CA ASP A 143 -10.98 -5.70 -29.32
C ASP A 143 -11.66 -4.57 -30.12
N ALA A 144 -12.73 -4.03 -29.56
CA ALA A 144 -13.45 -2.89 -30.11
C ALA A 144 -13.48 -1.73 -29.12
N SER A 145 -13.17 -0.52 -29.62
CA SER A 145 -13.13 0.69 -28.78
C SER A 145 -14.13 1.74 -29.26
N GLU A 146 -15.08 2.10 -28.39
CA GLU A 146 -16.11 3.12 -28.64
C GLU A 146 -15.59 4.51 -28.23
N HIS A 147 -15.33 5.38 -29.21
CA HIS A 147 -14.90 6.74 -28.95
C HIS A 147 -15.41 7.73 -30.01
N LEU A 148 -15.24 9.04 -29.71
CA LEU A 148 -15.42 10.14 -30.66
C LEU A 148 -14.21 10.23 -31.60
N TRP A 149 -13.93 9.16 -32.34
CA TRP A 149 -12.75 9.05 -33.21
C TRP A 149 -12.67 10.14 -34.28
N LEU A 150 -13.84 10.65 -34.73
CA LEU A 150 -13.95 11.71 -35.74
C LEU A 150 -14.16 13.11 -35.13
N GLY A 151 -14.09 13.24 -33.80
CA GLY A 151 -14.31 14.51 -33.09
C GLY A 151 -15.72 14.71 -32.53
N ILE A 152 -15.92 15.84 -31.84
CA ILE A 152 -17.12 16.12 -31.02
C ILE A 152 -18.40 16.26 -31.86
N ASN A 153 -18.26 16.64 -33.13
CA ASN A 153 -19.39 16.88 -34.04
C ASN A 153 -19.92 15.59 -34.71
N HIS A 154 -19.30 14.44 -34.42
CA HIS A 154 -19.65 13.16 -35.02
C HIS A 154 -20.20 12.20 -33.95
N PRO A 155 -21.05 11.23 -34.32
CA PRO A 155 -21.45 10.19 -33.40
C PRO A 155 -20.23 9.39 -32.95
N LYS A 156 -20.33 8.79 -31.77
CA LYS A 156 -19.35 7.78 -31.34
C LYS A 156 -19.37 6.63 -32.34
N ILE A 157 -18.19 6.17 -32.71
CA ILE A 157 -18.01 5.01 -33.59
C ILE A 157 -17.13 3.98 -32.89
N PHE A 158 -17.29 2.74 -33.31
CA PHE A 158 -16.55 1.59 -32.80
C PHE A 158 -15.41 1.28 -33.76
N LEU A 159 -14.18 1.36 -33.25
CA LEU A 159 -13.00 0.88 -33.95
C LEU A 159 -12.77 -0.57 -33.54
N HIS A 160 -13.01 -1.50 -34.46
CA HIS A 160 -12.64 -2.90 -34.32
C HIS A 160 -11.19 -3.02 -34.76
N GLY A 161 -10.34 -3.56 -33.90
CA GLY A 161 -8.92 -3.68 -34.16
C GLY A 161 -8.38 -5.04 -33.77
N ALA A 162 -7.36 -5.48 -34.49
CA ALA A 162 -6.58 -6.66 -34.14
C ALA A 162 -5.08 -6.31 -34.15
N ILE A 163 -4.38 -6.75 -33.12
CA ILE A 163 -2.96 -6.48 -32.90
C ILE A 163 -2.23 -7.80 -32.61
N ASP A 164 -1.09 -8.00 -33.26
CA ASP A 164 -0.22 -9.13 -32.99
C ASP A 164 0.54 -8.95 -31.67
N ASP A 165 0.48 -9.97 -30.80
CA ASP A 165 1.06 -9.93 -29.46
C ASP A 165 2.60 -9.95 -29.46
N ALA A 166 3.22 -10.61 -30.44
CA ALA A 166 4.68 -10.73 -30.52
C ALA A 166 5.32 -9.41 -30.96
N THR A 167 4.72 -8.71 -31.94
CA THR A 167 5.31 -7.56 -32.63
C THR A 167 4.62 -6.22 -32.34
N ASN A 168 3.43 -6.21 -31.73
CA ASN A 168 2.51 -5.07 -31.67
C ASN A 168 2.09 -4.52 -33.04
N THR A 169 2.21 -5.32 -34.10
CA THR A 169 1.77 -4.89 -35.43
C THR A 169 0.26 -4.87 -35.47
N VAL A 170 -0.30 -3.75 -35.94
CA VAL A 170 -1.73 -3.63 -36.20
C VAL A 170 -2.04 -4.39 -37.49
N VAL A 171 -2.74 -5.51 -37.37
CA VAL A 171 -2.99 -6.43 -38.49
C VAL A 171 -4.33 -6.19 -39.19
N GLY A 172 -5.23 -5.43 -38.54
CA GLY A 172 -6.47 -4.97 -39.16
C GLY A 172 -7.18 -3.93 -38.29
N LEU A 173 -7.85 -2.99 -38.95
CA LEU A 173 -8.68 -1.96 -38.34
C LEU A 173 -9.92 -1.72 -39.19
N TYR A 174 -11.08 -1.60 -38.53
CA TYR A 174 -12.34 -1.32 -39.20
C TYR A 174 -13.27 -0.48 -38.33
N PHE A 175 -13.80 0.60 -38.90
CA PHE A 175 -14.78 1.46 -38.24
C PHE A 175 -16.21 0.97 -38.53
N ASP A 176 -17.03 0.90 -37.49
CA ASP A 176 -18.46 0.64 -37.61
C ASP A 176 -19.24 1.52 -36.62
N TYR A 177 -20.54 1.72 -36.85
CA TYR A 177 -21.41 2.51 -35.99
C TYR A 177 -21.81 1.77 -34.71
N GLN A 178 -21.68 0.44 -34.69
CA GLN A 178 -21.99 -0.42 -33.56
C GLN A 178 -20.92 -1.51 -33.40
N GLU A 179 -20.73 -2.00 -32.18
CA GLU A 179 -19.91 -3.20 -31.95
C GLU A 179 -20.66 -4.45 -32.44
N THR A 180 -20.36 -4.88 -33.65
CA THR A 180 -21.04 -6.00 -34.28
C THR A 180 -20.06 -7.04 -34.80
N LEU A 181 -20.57 -8.25 -34.99
CA LEU A 181 -19.82 -9.35 -35.56
C LEU A 181 -19.33 -9.04 -36.99
N ASN A 182 -20.08 -8.23 -37.74
CA ASN A 182 -19.69 -7.71 -39.05
C ASN A 182 -18.39 -6.89 -38.99
N GLY A 183 -18.21 -6.06 -37.96
CA GLY A 183 -16.96 -5.31 -37.75
C GLY A 183 -15.76 -6.25 -37.61
N TYR A 184 -15.89 -7.30 -36.80
CA TYR A 184 -14.84 -8.32 -36.63
C TYR A 184 -14.59 -9.15 -37.90
N TYR A 185 -15.61 -9.45 -38.70
CA TYR A 185 -15.42 -10.14 -39.99
C TYR A 185 -14.62 -9.32 -40.99
N ASN A 186 -14.82 -8.00 -41.04
CA ASN A 186 -14.01 -7.14 -41.90
C ASN A 186 -12.55 -7.11 -41.44
N VAL A 187 -12.30 -7.05 -40.13
CA VAL A 187 -10.94 -7.17 -39.57
C VAL A 187 -10.32 -8.53 -39.90
N LEU A 188 -11.07 -9.63 -39.74
CA LEU A 188 -10.62 -10.97 -40.10
C LEU A 188 -10.27 -11.09 -41.58
N TYR A 189 -11.11 -10.52 -42.46
CA TYR A 189 -10.85 -10.49 -43.89
C TYR A 189 -9.55 -9.76 -44.23
N GLN A 190 -9.28 -8.61 -43.59
CA GLN A 190 -8.02 -7.89 -43.75
C GLN A 190 -6.81 -8.72 -43.30
N ILE A 191 -6.92 -9.41 -42.16
CA ILE A 191 -5.86 -10.30 -41.63
C ILE A 191 -5.57 -11.41 -42.64
N LEU A 192 -6.60 -12.14 -43.07
CA LEU A 192 -6.45 -13.28 -43.98
C LEU A 192 -5.82 -12.86 -45.31
N LYS A 193 -6.19 -11.69 -45.84
CA LYS A 193 -5.69 -11.19 -47.12
C LYS A 193 -4.24 -10.72 -47.06
N ASN A 194 -3.85 -10.05 -45.98
CA ASN A 194 -2.56 -9.36 -45.89
C ASN A 194 -1.49 -10.20 -45.17
N TYR A 195 -1.89 -11.02 -44.21
CA TYR A 195 -1.00 -11.72 -43.28
C TYR A 195 -1.22 -13.24 -43.23
N GLY A 196 -2.36 -13.73 -43.74
CA GLY A 196 -2.71 -15.15 -43.74
C GLY A 196 -3.47 -15.59 -42.49
N ILE A 197 -3.49 -16.90 -42.24
CA ILE A 197 -4.29 -17.52 -41.17
C ILE A 197 -3.52 -17.45 -39.84
N PRO A 198 -4.03 -16.76 -38.81
CA PRO A 198 -3.42 -16.74 -37.49
C PRO A 198 -3.68 -18.03 -36.72
N MET A 199 -2.82 -18.34 -35.75
CA MET A 199 -2.94 -19.55 -34.93
C MET A 199 -4.03 -19.43 -33.87
N THR A 200 -4.18 -18.25 -33.24
CA THR A 200 -5.15 -18.05 -32.17
C THR A 200 -5.60 -16.59 -32.10
N PHE A 201 -6.89 -16.40 -31.81
CA PHE A 201 -7.46 -15.10 -31.44
C PHE A 201 -7.66 -15.01 -29.93
N TYR A 202 -7.28 -13.87 -29.36
CA TYR A 202 -7.56 -13.50 -27.99
C TYR A 202 -8.57 -12.36 -27.98
N THR A 203 -9.78 -12.67 -27.53
CA THR A 203 -10.86 -11.70 -27.35
C THR A 203 -11.41 -11.84 -25.94
N ASP A 204 -11.96 -10.76 -25.39
CA ASP A 204 -12.70 -10.86 -24.14
C ASP A 204 -13.96 -11.73 -24.32
N LYS A 205 -14.42 -12.34 -23.21
CA LYS A 205 -15.60 -13.22 -23.19
C LYS A 205 -16.89 -12.42 -23.38
N ARG A 206 -17.08 -11.91 -24.59
CA ARG A 206 -18.28 -11.23 -25.03
C ARG A 206 -19.18 -12.25 -25.70
N THR A 207 -20.49 -12.12 -25.45
CA THR A 207 -21.53 -12.99 -26.02
C THR A 207 -21.48 -13.09 -27.55
N ILE A 208 -20.88 -12.09 -28.22
CA ILE A 208 -20.69 -12.05 -29.68
C ILE A 208 -19.74 -13.17 -30.17
N PHE A 209 -18.85 -13.70 -29.33
CA PHE A 209 -17.86 -14.72 -29.70
C PHE A 209 -18.18 -16.12 -29.15
N THR A 210 -19.25 -16.28 -28.38
CA THR A 210 -19.63 -17.54 -27.74
C THR A 210 -21.08 -17.87 -28.07
N TYR A 211 -21.29 -18.86 -28.94
CA TYR A 211 -22.57 -19.53 -29.18
C TYR A 211 -22.53 -20.95 -28.62
#